data_AF-A0A8T5QIJ5-F1
#
_entry.id   AF-A0A8T5QIJ5-F1
#
_cell.length_a   1.000
_cell.length_b   1.000
_cell.length_c   1.000
_cell.angle_alpha   90.00
_cell.angle_beta   90.00
_cell.angle_gamma   90.00
#
_symmetry.space_group_name_H-M   'P 1'
#
loop_
_entity.id
_entity.type
_entity.pdbx_description
1 polymer ?
#
loop_
_entity_poly.entity_id
_entity_poly.type
_entity_poly.pdbx_seq_one_letter_code
_entity_poly.pdbx_strand_id
1 'polypeptide(L)' 'MADKKVQMPTSTAGLTRYFEDYRSKLEFKPGTVIILAVIVVLITIVLHIYGSSFLGL' A
#
# COMPACT_ATOMS: atom_id res chain seq x y z
N MET A 1 -14.80 -53.43 -25.41
CA MET A 1 -14.97 -52.00 -25.09
C MET A 1 -14.71 -51.84 -23.60
N ALA A 2 -13.45 -51.62 -23.21
CA ALA A 2 -13.06 -51.45 -21.81
C ALA A 2 -13.15 -49.97 -21.47
N ASP A 3 -14.10 -49.63 -20.61
CA ASP A 3 -14.42 -48.29 -20.13
C ASP A 3 -13.23 -47.73 -19.32
N LYS A 4 -12.27 -47.13 -20.01
CA LYS A 4 -11.14 -46.45 -19.37
C LYS A 4 -11.63 -45.12 -18.82
N LYS A 5 -12.29 -45.19 -17.67
CA LYS A 5 -12.69 -44.05 -16.86
C LYS A 5 -11.42 -43.40 -16.29
N VAL A 6 -10.79 -42.52 -17.08
CA VAL A 6 -9.68 -41.68 -16.62
C VAL A 6 -10.26 -40.70 -15.60
N GLN A 7 -10.19 -41.09 -14.34
CA GLN A 7 -10.58 -40.26 -13.22
C GLN A 7 -9.42 -39.30 -12.96
N MET A 8 -9.53 -38.08 -13.50
CA MET A 8 -8.59 -37.03 -13.16
C MET A 8 -8.67 -36.79 -11.65
N PRO A 9 -7.55 -36.85 -10.90
CA PRO A 9 -7.57 -36.53 -9.48
C PRO A 9 -8.04 -35.09 -9.34
N THR A 10 -9.00 -34.86 -8.46
CA THR A 10 -9.43 -33.53 -8.08
C THR A 10 -8.19 -32.74 -7.69
N SER A 11 -7.89 -31.71 -8.50
CA SER A 11 -6.86 -30.74 -8.21
C SER A 11 -7.25 -30.02 -6.92
N THR A 12 -6.84 -30.56 -5.78
CA THR A 12 -6.90 -29.91 -4.47
C THR A 12 -5.88 -28.76 -4.37
N ALA A 13 -5.33 -28.29 -5.51
CA ALA A 13 -4.45 -27.14 -5.62
C ALA A 13 -5.22 -25.82 -5.85
N GLY A 14 -6.50 -25.77 -5.45
CA GLY A 14 -7.38 -24.61 -5.65
C GLY A 14 -7.55 -23.70 -4.44
N LEU A 15 -6.90 -23.99 -3.29
CA LEU A 15 -7.19 -23.28 -2.03
C LEU A 15 -5.96 -22.85 -1.22
N THR A 16 -4.72 -22.99 -1.70
CA THR A 16 -3.64 -22.13 -1.17
C THR A 16 -3.72 -20.80 -1.89
N ARG A 17 -4.84 -20.12 -1.67
CA ARG A 17 -4.94 -18.69 -1.87
C ARG A 17 -3.98 -18.15 -0.81
N TYR A 18 -2.76 -17.82 -1.23
CA TYR A 18 -1.81 -17.07 -0.43
C TYR A 18 -2.42 -15.70 -0.19
N PHE A 19 -3.45 -15.67 0.66
CA PHE A 19 -3.93 -14.49 1.36
C PHE A 19 -3.04 -14.26 2.56
N GLU A 20 -1.73 -14.37 2.37
CA GLU A 20 -0.86 -13.51 3.12
C GLU A 20 -1.07 -12.12 2.52
N ASP A 21 -2.26 -11.56 2.80
CA ASP A 21 -2.43 -10.14 2.93
C ASP A 21 -1.35 -9.78 3.94
N TYR A 22 -0.19 -9.36 3.45
CA TYR A 22 0.81 -8.72 4.27
C TYR A 22 0.17 -7.42 4.73
N ARG A 23 -0.67 -7.54 5.77
CA ARG A 23 -1.16 -6.45 6.59
C ARG A 23 0.10 -5.92 7.25
N SER A 24 0.70 -4.92 6.62
CA SER A 24 1.82 -4.20 7.20
C SER A 24 1.42 -3.84 8.62
N LYS A 25 2.27 -4.15 9.61
CA LYS A 25 1.96 -3.83 11.02
C LYS A 25 1.70 -2.34 11.24
N LEU A 26 2.07 -1.51 10.25
CA LEU A 26 1.89 -0.08 10.22
C LEU A 26 1.17 0.32 8.93
N GLU A 27 -0.16 0.38 9.00
CA GLU A 27 -1.04 0.91 7.96
C GLU A 27 -1.43 2.35 8.33
N PHE A 28 -1.07 3.33 7.50
CA PHE A 28 -1.56 4.70 7.67
C PHE A 28 -2.97 4.80 7.10
N LYS A 29 -3.91 5.31 7.91
CA LYS A 29 -5.24 5.65 7.42
C LYS A 29 -5.10 6.75 6.35
N PRO A 30 -5.91 6.72 5.27
CA PRO A 30 -5.86 7.74 4.22
C PRO A 30 -5.96 9.18 4.76
N GLY A 31 -6.75 9.39 5.82
CA GLY A 31 -6.85 10.68 6.50
C GLY A 31 -5.52 11.19 7.08
N THR A 32 -4.69 10.30 7.63
CA THR A 32 -3.37 10.67 8.18
C THR A 32 -2.42 11.15 7.08
N VAL A 33 -2.47 10.50 5.91
CA VAL A 33 -1.65 10.88 4.75
C VAL A 33 -2.06 12.27 4.23
N ILE A 34 -3.36 12.54 4.16
CA ILE A 34 -3.88 13.85 3.72
C ILE A 34 -3.44 14.96 4.70
N ILE A 35 -3.54 14.72 6.01
CA ILE A 35 -3.11 15.69 7.02
C ILE A 35 -1.60 15.97 6.92
N LEU A 36 -0.78 14.92 6.77
CA LEU A 36 0.67 15.08 6.57
C LEU A 36 0.98 15.88 5.31
N ALA A 37 0.28 15.63 4.20
CA ALA A 37 0.47 16.38 2.97
C ALA A 37 0.17 17.88 3.16
N VAL A 38 -0.92 18.22 3.86
CA VAL A 38 -1.26 19.62 4.17
C VAL A 38 -0.18 20.28 5.03
N ILE A 39 0.34 19.56 6.03
CA ILE A 39 1.42 20.07 6.89
C ILE A 39 2.68 20.37 6.07
N VAL A 40 3.07 19.47 5.17
CA VAL A 40 4.23 19.68 4.28
C VAL A 40 4.04 20.93 3.42
N VAL A 41 2.84 21.11 2.85
CA VAL A 41 2.52 22.32 2.06
C VAL A 41 2.64 23.58 2.92
N LEU A 42 2.09 23.60 4.13
CA LEU A 42 2.21 24.75 5.03
C LEU A 42 3.67 25.07 5.37
N ILE A 43 4.49 24.06 5.66
CA ILE A 43 5.92 24.24 5.92
C ILE A 43 6.61 24.85 4.68
N THR A 44 6.31 24.34 3.48
CA THR A 44 6.91 24.88 2.25
C THR A 44 6.52 26.34 2.00
N ILE A 45 5.28 26.72 2.31
CA ILE A 45 4.81 28.11 2.18
C ILE A 45 5.54 29.01 3.18
N VAL A 46 5.61 28.59 4.45
CA VAL A 46 6.32 29.34 5.50
C VAL A 46 7.79 29.49 5.10
N LEU A 47 8.42 28.43 4.61
CA LEU A 47 9.79 28.48 4.13
C LEU A 47 9.93 29.34 2.88
N HIS A 48 8.94 29.44 2.00
CA HIS A 48 9.05 30.32 0.83
C HIS A 48 8.93 31.80 1.20
N ILE A 49 8.09 32.12 2.19
CA ILE A 49 7.87 33.49 2.66
C ILE A 49 9.03 33.99 3.53
N TYR A 50 9.49 33.15 4.46
CA TYR A 50 10.51 33.52 5.44
C TYR A 50 11.89 32.97 5.11
N GLY A 51 12.01 32.05 4.15
CA GLY A 51 13.27 31.37 3.85
C GLY A 51 14.30 32.27 3.20
N SER A 52 13.93 33.27 2.41
CA SER A 52 14.90 34.29 1.95
C SER A 52 15.53 34.99 3.16
N SER A 53 14.71 35.41 4.12
CA SER A 53 15.16 36.09 5.33
C SER A 53 15.87 35.18 6.34
N PHE A 54 15.56 33.87 6.38
CA PHE A 54 16.08 32.90 7.34
C PHE A 54 17.29 32.10 6.81
N LEU A 55 17.35 31.79 5.52
CA LEU A 55 18.54 31.20 4.86
C LEU A 55 19.58 32.25 4.45
N GLY A 56 19.29 33.55 4.60
CA GLY A 56 20.28 34.61 4.39
C GLY A 56 20.73 34.80 2.93
N LEU A 57 19.84 34.52 1.97
CA LEU A 57 20.03 34.77 0.54
C LEU A 57 19.33 36.06 0.10
#